data_AF-A0A8D8T8L5-F1
#
_entry.id   AF-A0A8D8T8L5-F1
#
_cell.length_a   1.000
_cell.length_b   1.000
_cell.length_c   1.000
_cell.angle_alpha   90.00
_cell.angle_beta   90.00
_cell.angle_gamma   90.00
#
_symmetry.space_group_name_H-M   'P 1'
#
loop_
_entity.id
_entity.type
_entity.pdbx_description
1 polymer ?
#
loop_
_entity_poly.entity_id
_entity_poly.type
_entity_poly.pdbx_seq_one_letter_code
_entity_poly.pdbx_strand_id
1 'polypeptide(L)'
;TSIITAYHNAYYYTDMFEEAKEKMREFAGSIQRPFGVRYNPYTLSVEILSNSEKIAALVSELRGDLCIVRNALKKIHAREETVENLTHMLTDTMHIDKEEPSDEDRTPSPGNQGGVGSVTPTRVDQ
;
A
#
# COMPACT_ATOMS: atom_id res chain seq x y z
N THR A 1 14.51 40.82 22.06
CA THR A 1 13.17 40.19 22.07
C THR A 1 13.32 38.74 22.44
N SER A 2 12.50 38.22 23.35
CA SER A 2 12.57 36.83 23.82
C SER A 2 12.30 35.85 22.66
N ILE A 3 13.07 34.77 22.60
CA ILE A 3 12.98 33.73 21.54
C ILE A 3 11.58 33.09 21.48
N ILE A 4 10.82 33.11 22.58
CA ILE A 4 9.47 32.52 22.64
C ILE A 4 8.41 33.41 21.96
N THR A 5 8.55 34.74 22.02
CA THR A 5 7.51 35.69 21.58
C THR A 5 7.84 36.33 20.23
N ALA A 6 8.74 35.74 19.44
CA ALA A 6 9.16 36.20 18.13
C ALA A 6 8.93 35.10 17.07
N TYR A 7 8.93 35.48 15.80
CA TYR A 7 8.90 34.51 14.70
C TYR A 7 10.08 33.54 14.79
N HIS A 8 9.85 32.29 14.38
CA HIS A 8 10.91 31.27 14.39
C HIS A 8 11.90 31.51 13.23
N ASN A 9 13.18 31.32 13.50
CA ASN A 9 14.25 31.49 12.49
C ASN A 9 14.23 30.37 11.43
N ALA A 10 13.61 29.23 11.74
CA ALA A 10 13.48 28.09 10.86
C ALA A 10 12.18 27.33 11.16
N TYR A 11 11.66 26.66 10.15
CA TYR A 11 10.48 25.81 10.23
C TYR A 11 10.80 24.44 9.65
N TYR A 12 10.29 23.39 10.28
CA TYR A 12 10.40 22.03 9.77
C TYR A 12 9.18 21.72 8.91
N TYR A 13 9.43 21.07 7.77
CA TYR A 13 8.41 20.68 6.81
C TYR A 13 8.52 19.19 6.50
N THR A 14 7.37 18.56 6.32
CA THR A 14 7.20 17.18 5.85
C THR A 14 5.97 17.15 4.95
N ASP A 15 6.02 16.39 3.85
CA ASP A 15 4.90 16.30 2.91
C ASP A 15 3.69 15.56 3.50
N MET A 16 3.93 14.65 4.45
CA MET A 16 2.90 13.84 5.10
C MET A 16 3.24 13.52 6.56
N PHE A 17 2.20 13.33 7.38
CA PHE A 17 2.36 12.97 8.79
C PHE A 17 2.97 11.57 8.98
N GLU A 18 2.75 10.66 8.03
CA GLU A 18 3.34 9.32 8.01
C GLU A 18 4.87 9.37 7.99
N GLU A 19 5.44 10.26 7.18
CA GLU A 19 6.89 10.47 7.10
C GLU A 19 7.45 11.06 8.41
N ALA A 20 6.78 12.07 8.95
CA ALA A 20 7.15 12.66 10.23
C ALA A 20 7.11 11.63 11.37
N LYS A 21 6.09 10.77 11.38
CA LYS A 21 5.91 9.68 12.34
C LYS A 21 7.01 8.63 12.21
N GLU A 22 7.42 8.29 10.99
CA GLU A 22 8.53 7.36 10.75
C GLU A 22 9.84 7.92 11.30
N LYS A 23 10.20 9.15 10.90
CA LYS A 23 11.40 9.86 11.39
C LYS A 23 11.43 9.95 12.92
N MET A 24 10.28 10.23 13.54
CA MET A 24 10.16 10.26 15.00
C MET A 24 10.33 8.88 15.63
N ARG A 25 9.85 7.81 14.99
CA ARG A 25 10.01 6.43 15.49
C ARG A 25 11.47 6.00 15.44
N GLU A 26 12.17 6.30 14.35
CA GLU A 26 13.62 6.06 14.23
C GLU A 26 14.41 6.84 15.27
N PHE A 27 14.13 8.14 15.42
CA PHE A 27 14.75 8.98 16.44
C PHE A 27 14.48 8.44 17.85
N ALA A 28 13.26 8.02 18.14
CA ALA A 28 12.90 7.43 19.43
C ALA A 28 13.71 6.16 19.73
N GLY A 29 14.14 5.40 18.72
CA GLY A 29 15.05 4.26 18.86
C GLY A 29 16.47 4.63 19.30
N SER A 30 16.92 5.86 19.03
CA SER A 30 18.24 6.35 19.46
C SER A 30 18.31 6.76 20.94
N ILE A 31 17.14 6.92 21.59
CA ILE A 31 17.05 7.31 23.01
C ILE A 31 17.42 6.10 23.87
N GLN A 32 18.44 6.26 24.72
CA GLN A 32 18.88 5.20 25.63
C GLN A 32 17.83 4.93 26.72
N ARG A 33 17.19 3.75 26.67
CA ARG A 33 16.30 3.23 27.70
C ARG A 33 16.37 1.70 27.74
N PRO A 34 16.42 1.07 28.92
CA PRO A 34 16.59 -0.38 29.04
C PRO A 34 15.29 -1.19 28.81
N PHE A 35 14.23 -0.55 28.30
CA PHE A 35 12.93 -1.18 28.07
C PHE A 35 12.19 -0.52 26.90
N GLY A 36 11.29 -1.29 26.28
CA GLY A 36 10.30 -0.77 25.34
C GLY A 36 9.07 -0.25 26.08
N VAL A 37 8.30 0.62 25.45
CA VAL A 37 7.00 1.07 25.94
C VAL A 37 5.94 0.88 24.87
N ARG A 38 4.71 0.56 25.30
CA ARG A 38 3.53 0.45 24.44
C ARG A 38 2.37 1.19 25.09
N TYR A 39 1.61 1.91 24.29
CA TYR A 39 0.36 2.48 24.75
C TYR A 39 -0.77 1.44 24.68
N ASN A 40 -1.53 1.30 25.76
CA ASN A 40 -2.75 0.49 25.80
C ASN A 40 -3.98 1.42 25.70
N PRO A 41 -4.69 1.42 24.56
CA PRO A 41 -5.83 2.31 24.35
C PRO A 41 -7.06 1.96 25.20
N TYR A 42 -7.20 0.71 25.65
CA TYR A 42 -8.35 0.27 26.44
C TYR A 42 -8.29 0.76 27.88
N THR A 43 -7.08 0.91 28.44
CA THR A 43 -6.85 1.35 29.81
C THR A 43 -6.27 2.75 29.91
N LEU A 44 -6.02 3.39 28.75
CA LEU A 44 -5.39 4.71 28.65
C LEU A 44 -4.04 4.77 29.38
N SER A 45 -3.27 3.68 29.33
CA SER A 45 -2.05 3.51 30.12
C SER A 45 -0.82 3.18 29.25
N VAL A 46 0.37 3.36 29.84
CA VAL A 46 1.64 2.99 29.22
C VAL A 46 2.17 1.71 29.85
N GLU A 47 2.37 0.69 29.04
CA GLU A 47 2.90 -0.61 29.43
C GLU A 47 4.39 -0.69 29.11
N ILE A 48 5.17 -1.24 30.04
CA ILE A 48 6.62 -1.45 29.88
C ILE A 48 6.86 -2.86 29.35
N LEU A 49 7.46 -2.96 28.16
CA LEU A 49 7.90 -4.20 27.52
C LEU A 49 9.32 -4.56 27.99
N SER A 50 9.40 -5.27 29.12
CA SER A 50 10.67 -5.58 29.81
C SER A 50 11.05 -7.06 29.80
N ASN A 51 10.14 -7.97 29.49
CA ASN A 51 10.37 -9.42 29.54
C ASN A 51 9.69 -10.15 28.37
N SER A 52 10.08 -11.41 28.17
CA SER A 52 9.56 -12.27 27.09
C SER A 52 8.05 -12.53 27.21
N GLU A 53 7.52 -12.66 28.44
CA GLU A 53 6.09 -12.90 28.68
C GLU A 53 5.22 -11.76 28.18
N LYS A 54 5.58 -10.50 28.47
CA LYS A 54 4.86 -9.31 27.99
C LYS A 54 4.95 -9.18 26.47
N ILE A 55 6.11 -9.50 25.90
CA ILE A 55 6.29 -9.52 24.44
C ILE A 55 5.40 -10.61 23.83
N ALA A 56 5.35 -11.80 24.42
CA ALA A 56 4.51 -12.90 23.95
C ALA A 56 3.02 -12.56 24.02
N ALA A 57 2.57 -11.88 25.08
CA ALA A 57 1.20 -11.38 25.20
C ALA A 57 0.86 -10.41 24.05
N LEU A 58 1.76 -9.47 23.74
CA LEU A 58 1.59 -8.55 22.61
C LEU A 58 1.54 -9.28 21.26
N VAL A 59 2.41 -10.28 21.06
CA VAL A 59 2.39 -11.10 19.82
C VAL A 59 1.09 -11.88 19.70
N SER A 60 0.53 -12.38 20.81
CA SER A 60 -0.76 -13.04 20.81
C SER A 60 -1.91 -12.10 20.43
N GLU A 61 -1.87 -10.84 20.89
CA GLU A 61 -2.81 -9.78 20.49
C GLU A 61 -2.74 -9.54 18.97
N LEU A 62 -1.53 -9.32 18.44
CA LEU A 62 -1.30 -9.10 17.01
C LEU A 62 -1.76 -10.29 16.14
N ARG A 63 -1.60 -11.53 16.64
CA ARG A 63 -2.13 -12.72 15.95
C ARG A 63 -3.66 -12.68 15.86
N GLY A 64 -4.33 -12.16 16.88
CA GLY A 64 -5.78 -11.90 16.86
C GLY A 64 -6.15 -10.93 15.75
N ASP A 65 -5.47 -9.80 15.67
CA ASP A 65 -5.69 -8.78 14.63
C ASP A 65 -5.49 -9.35 13.22
N LEU A 66 -4.43 -10.12 13.00
CA LEU A 66 -4.17 -10.78 11.71
C LEU A 66 -5.24 -11.83 11.36
N CYS A 67 -5.87 -12.47 12.35
CA CYS A 67 -7.00 -13.35 12.12
C CYS A 67 -8.22 -12.58 11.59
N ILE A 68 -8.47 -11.39 12.13
CA ILE A 68 -9.54 -10.50 11.66
C ILE A 68 -9.30 -10.11 10.20
N VAL A 69 -8.07 -9.69 9.86
CA VAL A 69 -7.67 -9.35 8.49
C VAL A 69 -7.86 -10.54 7.55
N ARG A 70 -7.39 -11.74 7.93
CA ARG A 70 -7.56 -12.97 7.15
C ARG A 70 -9.04 -13.26 6.87
N ASN A 71 -9.89 -13.14 7.87
CA ASN A 71 -11.32 -13.42 7.74
C ASN A 71 -12.00 -12.39 6.83
N ALA A 72 -11.60 -11.12 6.91
CA ALA A 72 -12.08 -10.08 6.00
C ALA A 72 -11.72 -10.40 4.54
N LEU A 73 -10.46 -10.77 4.27
CA LEU A 73 -10.00 -11.15 2.92
C LEU A 73 -10.79 -12.35 2.36
N LYS A 74 -10.98 -13.40 3.16
CA LYS A 74 -11.79 -14.56 2.75
C LYS A 74 -13.22 -14.18 2.35
N LYS A 75 -13.85 -13.26 3.10
CA LYS A 75 -15.20 -12.78 2.79
C LYS A 75 -15.25 -11.97 1.50
N ILE A 76 -14.20 -11.19 1.22
CA ILE A 76 -14.08 -10.41 -0.02
C ILE A 76 -13.97 -11.37 -1.22
N HIS A 77 -13.06 -12.34 -1.16
CA HIS A 77 -12.88 -13.30 -2.26
C HIS A 77 -14.14 -14.14 -2.54
N ALA A 78 -14.80 -14.65 -1.50
CA ALA A 78 -16.04 -15.42 -1.67
C ALA A 78 -17.16 -14.59 -2.31
N ARG A 79 -17.20 -13.27 -2.05
CA ARG A 79 -18.14 -12.36 -2.68
C ARG A 79 -17.80 -12.14 -4.16
N GLU A 80 -16.52 -11.97 -4.49
CA GLU A 80 -16.07 -11.79 -5.88
C GLU A 80 -16.42 -13.01 -6.74
N GLU A 81 -16.14 -14.23 -6.27
CA GLU A 81 -16.53 -15.48 -6.96
C GLU A 81 -18.04 -15.57 -7.20
N THR A 82 -18.85 -15.18 -6.22
CA THR A 82 -20.32 -15.20 -6.34
C THR A 82 -20.81 -14.19 -7.39
N VAL A 83 -20.20 -13.01 -7.44
CA VAL A 83 -20.55 -11.96 -8.41
C VAL A 83 -20.17 -12.41 -9.82
N GLU A 84 -18.96 -12.94 -10.01
CA GLU A 84 -18.50 -13.45 -11.31
C GLU A 84 -19.40 -14.58 -11.83
N ASN A 85 -19.76 -15.53 -10.95
CA ASN A 85 -20.68 -16.62 -11.30
C ASN A 85 -22.05 -16.09 -11.74
N LEU A 86 -22.59 -15.09 -11.03
CA LEU A 86 -23.86 -14.48 -11.40
C LEU A 86 -23.76 -13.72 -12.74
N THR A 87 -22.67 -12.98 -12.95
CA THR A 87 -22.40 -12.27 -14.21
C THR A 87 -22.31 -13.27 -15.37
N HIS A 88 -21.61 -14.39 -15.21
CA HIS A 88 -21.50 -15.43 -16.24
C HIS A 88 -22.88 -15.99 -16.59
N MET A 89 -23.67 -16.38 -15.58
CA MET A 89 -25.03 -16.89 -15.80
C MET A 89 -25.95 -15.89 -16.53
N LEU A 90 -25.85 -14.60 -16.20
CA LEU A 90 -26.62 -13.54 -16.85
C LEU A 90 -26.18 -13.32 -18.31
N THR A 91 -24.88 -13.40 -18.59
CA THR A 91 -24.32 -13.21 -19.93
C THR A 91 -24.75 -14.33 -20.87
N ASP A 92 -24.65 -15.58 -20.42
CA ASP A 92 -25.09 -16.77 -21.16
C ASP A 92 -26.59 -16.72 -21.48
N THR A 93 -27.39 -16.30 -20.50
CA THR A 93 -28.86 -16.26 -20.65
C THR A 93 -29.28 -15.20 -21.66
N MET A 94 -28.54 -14.08 -21.79
CA MET A 94 -28.92 -12.99 -22.68
C MET A 94 -28.29 -13.06 -24.09
N HIS A 95 -27.40 -14.01 -24.40
CA HIS A 95 -26.70 -14.14 -25.70
C HIS A 95 -26.38 -12.76 -26.31
N ILE A 96 -25.66 -11.91 -25.56
CA ILE A 96 -25.13 -10.67 -26.11
C ILE A 96 -23.94 -11.09 -26.98
N ASP A 97 -24.22 -11.44 -28.22
CA ASP A 97 -23.22 -11.53 -29.27
C ASP A 97 -22.53 -10.16 -29.34
N LYS A 98 -21.27 -10.08 -28.90
CA LYS A 98 -20.40 -9.03 -29.41
C LYS A 98 -20.24 -9.34 -30.89
N GLU A 99 -20.96 -8.61 -31.74
CA GLU A 99 -20.66 -8.56 -33.17
C GLU A 99 -19.19 -8.16 -33.32
N GLU A 100 -18.34 -9.15 -33.58
CA GLU A 100 -17.01 -8.94 -34.13
C GLU A 100 -17.21 -8.39 -35.55
N PRO A 101 -16.72 -7.17 -35.88
CA PRO A 101 -16.90 -6.62 -37.21
C PRO A 101 -16.17 -7.51 -38.21
N SER A 102 -16.94 -8.09 -39.14
CA SER A 102 -16.43 -8.92 -40.21
C SER A 102 -15.48 -8.13 -41.11
N ASP A 103 -14.22 -8.56 -41.16
CA ASP A 103 -13.18 -8.08 -42.07
C ASP A 103 -13.57 -8.30 -43.54
N GLU A 104 -14.19 -7.31 -44.17
CA GLU A 104 -14.22 -7.16 -45.62
C GLU A 104 -13.70 -5.77 -46.02
N ASP A 105 -12.39 -5.66 -46.26
CA ASP A 105 -11.91 -5.10 -47.53
C ASP A 105 -10.43 -5.49 -47.74
N ARG A 106 -10.18 -6.36 -48.73
CA ARG A 106 -8.83 -6.65 -49.22
C ARG A 106 -8.49 -5.65 -50.32
N THR A 107 -7.57 -4.74 -50.05
CA THR A 107 -6.79 -4.05 -51.09
C THR A 107 -5.29 -4.40 -50.96
N PRO A 108 -4.56 -4.69 -52.06
CA PRO A 108 -3.21 -5.24 -51.96
C PRO A 108 -2.09 -4.19 -52.12
N SER A 109 -1.09 -4.25 -51.21
CA SER A 109 0.35 -3.94 -51.38
C SER A 109 0.77 -2.48 -51.71
N PRO A 110 2.02 -2.03 -51.42
CA PRO A 110 3.26 -2.80 -51.31
C PRO A 110 4.12 -2.56 -50.05
N GLY A 111 4.89 -3.61 -49.71
CA GLY A 111 5.91 -3.54 -48.68
C GLY A 111 7.07 -2.61 -49.07
N ASN A 112 7.63 -1.93 -48.07
CA ASN A 112 8.96 -1.38 -48.17
C ASN A 112 9.66 -1.41 -46.81
N GLN A 113 10.58 -2.38 -46.72
CA GLN A 113 11.91 -2.32 -46.11
C GLN A 113 12.03 -2.00 -44.61
N GLY A 114 12.50 -3.04 -43.90
CA GLY A 114 12.99 -2.97 -42.54
C GLY A 114 14.06 -1.91 -42.31
N GLY A 115 14.03 -1.35 -41.11
CA GLY A 115 15.05 -0.48 -40.56
C GLY A 115 15.17 -0.77 -39.08
N VAL A 116 16.19 -1.57 -38.74
CA VAL A 116 16.61 -1.89 -37.38
C VAL A 116 17.12 -0.61 -36.70
N GLY A 117 16.70 -0.35 -35.47
CA GLY A 117 17.16 0.82 -34.70
C GLY A 117 17.07 0.58 -33.20
N SER A 118 18.15 0.06 -32.65
CA SER A 118 18.34 -0.32 -31.25
C SER A 118 18.94 0.82 -30.41
N VAL A 119 18.50 0.88 -29.15
CA VAL A 119 19.16 1.36 -27.92
C VAL A 119 19.56 2.84 -27.76
N THR A 120 19.14 3.38 -26.61
CA THR A 120 19.58 4.60 -25.92
C THR A 120 21.05 4.48 -25.44
N PRO A 121 21.73 5.58 -25.11
CA PRO A 121 21.65 6.10 -23.73
C PRO A 121 21.71 7.64 -23.60
N THR A 122 21.11 8.12 -22.50
CA THR A 122 21.15 9.50 -22.01
C THR A 122 22.50 9.80 -21.34
N ARG A 123 23.14 10.90 -21.73
CA ARG A 123 24.28 11.51 -21.03
C ARG A 123 23.84 12.91 -20.55
N VAL A 124 23.89 13.14 -19.25
CA VAL A 124 23.73 14.46 -18.64
C VAL A 124 25.11 14.87 -18.16
N ASP A 125 25.70 15.87 -18.80
CA ASP A 125 26.89 16.56 -18.30
C ASP A 125 26.47 17.86 -17.60
N GLN A 126 27.07 18.01 -16.42
CA GLN A 126 27.47 19.21 -15.67
C GLN A 126 26.43 20.14 -15.05
#